data_AF-A0A941R588-F1
#
_entry.id   AF-A0A941R588-F1
#
_cell.length_a   1.000
_cell.length_b   1.000
_cell.length_c   1.000
_cell.angle_alpha   90.00
_cell.angle_beta   90.00
_cell.angle_gamma   90.00
#
_symmetry.space_group_name_H-M   'P 1'
#
loop_
_entity.id
_entity.type
_entity.pdbx_description
1 polymer ?
#
loop_
_entity_poly.entity_id
_entity_poly.type
_entity_poly.pdbx_seq_one_letter_code
_entity_poly.pdbx_strand_id
1 'polypeptide(L)'
;MKKESMTPAEAADALYKLIPRRITVETLSDYGIEGTEEQEDAFTREILSFTLYWASAAINAHIPRKYRELLFQRVLDLIRADWETTYRLGAVPWDEYLLEMEARRARYAPVGDYEGGAMAASEEISDVLESEGLIQTEDRPKLLVLLPDLVPLDKYQELLSQCV
;
A
#
# COMPACT_ATOMS: atom_id res chain seq x y z
N MET A 1 7.14 -27.85 12.86
CA MET A 1 6.81 -26.55 13.48
C MET A 1 5.30 -26.44 13.52
N LYS A 2 4.69 -26.12 14.67
CA LYS A 2 3.24 -25.82 14.71
C LYS A 2 3.05 -24.56 13.87
N LYS A 3 2.19 -24.59 12.84
CA LYS A 3 1.68 -23.36 12.25
C LYS A 3 0.93 -22.65 13.38
N GLU A 4 1.45 -21.52 13.85
CA GLU A 4 0.66 -20.65 14.71
C GLU A 4 -0.54 -20.20 13.89
N SER A 5 -1.73 -20.60 14.32
CA SER A 5 -2.97 -20.25 13.66
C SER A 5 -3.39 -18.87 14.14
N MET A 6 -3.52 -17.92 13.22
CA MET A 6 -3.95 -16.56 13.52
C MET A 6 -5.46 -16.43 13.32
N THR A 7 -6.10 -15.66 14.19
CA THR A 7 -7.46 -15.18 13.96
C THR A 7 -7.48 -14.10 12.88
N PRO A 8 -8.63 -13.82 12.23
CA PRO A 8 -8.73 -12.71 11.28
C PRO A 8 -8.33 -11.34 11.86
N ALA A 9 -8.55 -11.12 13.15
CA ALA A 9 -8.17 -9.89 13.83
C ALA A 9 -6.64 -9.77 13.96
N GLU A 10 -5.97 -10.84 14.38
CA GLU A 10 -4.50 -10.87 14.46
C GLU A 10 -3.86 -10.75 13.07
N ALA A 11 -4.47 -11.36 12.05
CA ALA A 11 -4.01 -11.25 10.67
C ALA A 11 -4.11 -9.81 10.16
N ALA A 12 -5.20 -9.09 10.44
CA ALA A 12 -5.31 -7.67 10.12
C ALA A 12 -4.25 -6.82 10.84
N ASP A 13 -4.04 -7.05 12.14
CA ASP A 13 -3.06 -6.31 12.93
C ASP A 13 -1.62 -6.56 12.44
N ALA A 14 -1.33 -7.77 12.00
CA ALA A 14 -0.02 -8.12 11.44
C ALA A 14 0.15 -7.56 10.02
N LEU A 15 -0.89 -7.61 9.18
CA LEU A 15 -0.86 -7.00 7.84
C LEU A 15 -0.66 -5.49 7.94
N TYR A 16 -1.34 -4.82 8.88
CA TYR A 16 -1.16 -3.40 9.17
C TYR A 16 0.28 -3.01 9.51
N LYS A 17 1.05 -3.89 10.15
CA LYS A 17 2.47 -3.65 10.47
C LYS A 17 3.39 -3.72 9.26
N LEU A 18 2.95 -4.35 8.18
CA LEU A 18 3.69 -4.45 6.92
C LEU A 18 3.34 -3.33 5.94
N ILE A 19 2.32 -2.52 6.23
CA ILE A 19 1.96 -1.36 5.42
C ILE A 19 2.95 -0.23 5.72
N PRO A 20 3.51 0.43 4.69
CA PRO A 20 4.42 1.54 4.90
C PRO A 20 3.73 2.66 5.67
N ARG A 21 4.51 3.38 6.46
CA ARG A 21 4.03 4.56 7.19
C ARG A 21 4.15 5.78 6.27
N ARG A 22 4.49 6.94 6.84
CA ARG A 22 4.82 8.13 6.05
C ARG A 22 6.03 7.86 5.15
N ILE A 23 5.90 8.21 3.88
CA ILE A 23 7.00 8.24 2.93
C ILE A 23 7.67 9.59 3.07
N THR A 24 8.86 9.58 3.67
CA THR A 24 9.63 10.79 3.97
C THR A 24 10.63 11.09 2.88
N VAL A 25 11.12 12.34 2.82
CA VAL A 25 12.26 12.72 1.97
C VAL A 25 13.48 11.83 2.24
N GLU A 26 13.72 11.46 3.50
CA GLU A 26 14.79 10.51 3.88
C GLU A 26 14.57 9.14 3.21
N THR A 27 13.35 8.61 3.26
CA THR A 27 13.00 7.33 2.60
C THR A 27 13.23 7.40 1.10
N LEU A 28 12.86 8.49 0.44
CA LEU A 28 13.09 8.69 -1.00
C LEU A 28 14.58 8.80 -1.33
N SER A 29 15.33 9.53 -0.48
CA SER A 29 16.77 9.72 -0.65
C SER A 29 17.56 8.42 -0.52
N ASP A 30 17.12 7.46 0.30
CA ASP A 30 17.76 6.13 0.40
C ASP A 30 17.75 5.37 -0.93
N TYR A 31 16.78 5.68 -1.80
CA TYR A 31 16.66 5.14 -3.15
C TYR A 31 17.21 6.09 -4.23
N GLY A 32 17.80 7.22 -3.82
CA GLY A 32 18.36 8.24 -4.70
C GLY A 32 17.32 9.11 -5.40
N ILE A 33 16.09 9.16 -4.88
CA ILE A 33 15.01 10.03 -5.38
C ILE A 33 15.05 11.34 -4.59
N GLU A 34 15.16 12.47 -5.28
CA GLU A 34 15.07 13.79 -4.66
C GLU A 34 13.59 14.12 -4.42
N GLY A 35 13.24 14.49 -3.19
CA GLY A 35 11.89 14.90 -2.83
C GLY A 35 11.90 16.10 -1.90
N THR A 36 10.75 16.76 -1.77
CA THR A 36 10.55 17.87 -0.82
C THR A 36 9.55 17.49 0.26
N GLU A 37 9.59 18.19 1.41
CA GLU A 37 8.63 17.94 2.50
C GLU A 37 7.18 18.14 2.05
N GLU A 38 6.95 19.08 1.13
CA GLU A 38 5.62 19.36 0.56
C GLU A 38 5.08 18.20 -0.28
N GLN A 39 5.95 17.32 -0.81
CA GLN A 39 5.57 16.16 -1.62
C GLN A 39 5.28 14.91 -0.78
N GLU A 40 5.77 14.85 0.47
CA GLU A 40 5.64 13.67 1.33
C GLU A 40 4.18 13.22 1.51
N ASP A 41 3.25 14.18 1.62
CA ASP A 41 1.83 13.87 1.79
C ASP A 41 1.24 13.21 0.54
N ALA A 42 1.60 13.71 -0.64
CA ALA A 42 1.15 13.16 -1.91
C ALA A 42 1.73 11.76 -2.15
N PHE A 43 3.04 11.58 -1.93
CA PHE A 43 3.71 10.28 -1.99
C PHE A 43 3.11 9.29 -1.01
N THR A 44 2.93 9.70 0.25
CA THR A 44 2.39 8.82 1.29
C THR A 44 1.01 8.31 0.88
N ARG A 45 0.13 9.19 0.38
CA ARG A 45 -1.22 8.78 -0.04
C ARG A 45 -1.20 7.85 -1.25
N GLU A 46 -0.40 8.14 -2.26
CA GLU A 46 -0.30 7.32 -3.48
C GLU A 46 0.25 5.92 -3.14
N ILE A 47 1.37 5.87 -2.43
CA ILE A 47 1.99 4.61 -2.01
C ILE A 47 1.08 3.81 -1.08
N LEU A 48 0.41 4.46 -0.13
CA LEU A 48 -0.54 3.78 0.76
C LEU A 48 -1.72 3.18 -0.04
N SER A 49 -2.23 3.90 -1.05
CA SER A 49 -3.30 3.40 -1.92
C SER A 49 -2.85 2.17 -2.72
N PHE A 50 -1.63 2.22 -3.26
CA PHE A 50 -1.01 1.10 -3.97
C PHE A 50 -0.78 -0.11 -3.06
N THR A 51 -0.28 0.11 -1.84
CA THR A 51 -0.12 -0.98 -0.86
C THR A 51 -1.48 -1.59 -0.48
N LEU A 52 -2.50 -0.77 -0.25
CA LEU A 52 -3.84 -1.24 0.11
C LEU A 52 -4.51 -2.03 -1.01
N TYR A 53 -4.24 -1.68 -2.27
CA TYR A 53 -4.65 -2.49 -3.42
C TYR A 53 -4.11 -3.92 -3.33
N TRP A 54 -2.79 -4.06 -3.12
CA TRP A 54 -2.15 -5.37 -3.00
C TRP A 54 -2.52 -6.14 -1.74
N ALA A 55 -2.68 -5.44 -0.61
CA ALA A 55 -3.19 -6.04 0.62
C ALA A 55 -4.60 -6.62 0.40
N SER A 56 -5.50 -5.86 -0.27
CA SER A 56 -6.84 -6.34 -0.63
C SER A 56 -6.78 -7.53 -1.58
N ALA A 57 -5.91 -7.51 -2.59
CA ALA A 57 -5.71 -8.63 -3.51
C ALA A 57 -5.26 -9.90 -2.77
N ALA A 58 -4.27 -9.79 -1.87
CA ALA A 58 -3.78 -10.90 -1.07
C ALA A 58 -4.86 -11.47 -0.13
N ILE A 59 -5.64 -10.61 0.52
CA ILE A 59 -6.81 -11.02 1.33
C ILE A 59 -7.81 -11.79 0.47
N ASN A 60 -8.13 -11.28 -0.73
CA ASN A 60 -9.07 -11.92 -1.64
C ASN A 60 -8.57 -13.27 -2.16
N ALA A 61 -7.27 -13.45 -2.29
CA ALA A 61 -6.66 -14.72 -2.72
C ALA A 61 -6.66 -15.77 -1.60
N HIS A 62 -6.35 -15.38 -0.35
CA HIS A 62 -6.01 -16.34 0.70
C HIS A 62 -7.04 -16.49 1.82
N ILE A 63 -7.95 -15.52 2.00
CA ILE A 63 -8.89 -15.51 3.12
C ILE A 63 -10.28 -16.01 2.67
N PRO A 64 -11.00 -16.81 3.48
CA PRO A 64 -12.38 -17.21 3.20
C PRO A 64 -13.30 -15.99 3.01
N ARG A 65 -14.18 -16.04 2.00
CA ARG A 65 -15.03 -14.91 1.57
C ARG A 65 -15.76 -14.20 2.72
N LYS A 66 -16.27 -14.96 3.71
CA LYS A 66 -16.98 -14.42 4.88
C LYS A 66 -16.16 -13.51 5.80
N TYR A 67 -14.82 -13.54 5.71
CA TYR A 67 -13.93 -12.77 6.57
C TYR A 67 -13.16 -11.65 5.86
N ARG A 68 -13.18 -11.61 4.52
CA ARG A 68 -12.37 -10.67 3.73
C ARG A 68 -12.68 -9.20 4.03
N GLU A 69 -13.97 -8.85 3.98
CA GLU A 69 -14.43 -7.48 4.23
C GLU A 69 -14.12 -7.06 5.67
N LEU A 70 -14.40 -7.92 6.65
CA LEU A 70 -14.12 -7.65 8.05
C LEU A 70 -12.63 -7.42 8.32
N LEU A 71 -11.76 -8.24 7.71
CA LEU A 71 -10.31 -8.13 7.87
C LEU A 71 -9.80 -6.84 7.21
N PHE A 72 -10.20 -6.56 5.97
CA PHE A 72 -9.79 -5.35 5.27
C PHE A 72 -10.29 -4.08 5.96
N GLN A 73 -11.55 -4.06 6.43
CA GLN A 73 -12.09 -2.95 7.20
C GLN A 73 -11.29 -2.71 8.48
N ARG A 74 -10.87 -3.76 9.19
CA ARG A 74 -10.02 -3.62 10.38
C ARG A 74 -8.66 -2.99 10.04
N VAL A 75 -8.06 -3.33 8.89
CA VAL A 75 -6.82 -2.67 8.43
C VAL A 75 -7.06 -1.17 8.19
N LEU A 76 -8.17 -0.81 7.55
CA LEU A 76 -8.54 0.59 7.33
C LEU A 76 -8.79 1.33 8.65
N ASP A 77 -9.44 0.70 9.62
CA ASP A 77 -9.70 1.30 10.94
C ASP A 77 -8.40 1.58 11.70
N LEU A 78 -7.40 0.69 11.59
CA LEU A 78 -6.07 0.88 12.19
C LEU A 78 -5.33 2.06 11.53
N ILE A 79 -5.36 2.16 10.20
CA ILE A 79 -4.76 3.29 9.47
C ILE A 79 -5.45 4.60 9.86
N ARG A 80 -6.79 4.60 9.93
CA ARG A 80 -7.58 5.76 10.36
C ARG A 80 -7.19 6.23 11.75
N ALA A 81 -6.99 5.31 12.69
CA ALA A 81 -6.59 5.64 14.06
C ALA A 81 -5.23 6.36 14.12
N ASP A 82 -4.33 6.02 13.20
CA ASP A 82 -2.97 6.57 13.12
C ASP A 82 -2.81 7.66 12.05
N TRP A 83 -3.91 8.08 11.43
CA TRP A 83 -3.93 8.98 10.25
C TRP A 83 -3.25 10.32 10.52
N GLU A 84 -3.62 10.98 11.61
CA GLU A 84 -3.07 12.29 11.97
C GLU A 84 -1.67 12.19 12.61
N THR A 85 -1.33 11.04 13.20
CA THR A 85 -0.15 10.88 14.05
C THR A 85 1.02 10.24 13.29
N THR A 86 0.85 9.00 12.85
CA THR A 86 1.91 8.19 12.22
C THR A 86 2.05 8.54 10.75
N TYR A 87 0.93 8.71 10.06
CA TYR A 87 0.93 9.11 8.65
C TYR A 87 1.10 10.62 8.47
N ARG A 88 0.72 11.41 9.50
CA ARG A 88 0.72 12.89 9.51
C ARG A 88 -0.11 13.49 8.38
N LEU A 89 -1.22 12.83 8.02
CA LEU A 89 -2.10 13.23 6.91
C LEU A 89 -3.38 13.94 7.39
N GLY A 90 -3.35 14.54 8.58
CA GLY A 90 -4.53 15.22 9.17
C GLY A 90 -5.07 16.41 8.36
N ALA A 91 -4.31 16.92 7.40
CA ALA A 91 -4.78 17.93 6.45
C ALA A 91 -5.81 17.37 5.43
N VAL A 92 -5.79 16.07 5.15
CA VAL A 92 -6.71 15.39 4.24
C VAL A 92 -7.75 14.63 5.08
N PRO A 93 -9.05 14.94 4.97
CA PRO A 93 -10.09 14.18 5.66
C PRO A 93 -10.05 12.69 5.28
N TRP A 94 -10.20 11.82 6.26
CA TRP A 94 -10.16 10.36 6.04
C TRP A 94 -11.14 9.88 4.96
N ASP A 95 -12.36 10.41 4.97
CA ASP A 95 -13.40 10.02 4.00
C ASP A 95 -13.06 10.49 2.57
N GLU A 96 -12.35 11.61 2.42
CA GLU A 96 -11.84 12.07 1.12
C GLU A 96 -10.71 11.14 0.62
N TYR A 97 -9.82 10.72 1.54
CA TYR A 97 -8.80 9.74 1.20
C TYR A 97 -9.39 8.39 0.77
N LEU A 98 -10.47 7.92 1.40
CA LEU A 98 -11.12 6.67 0.98
C LEU A 98 -11.66 6.74 -0.46
N LEU A 99 -12.19 7.88 -0.89
CA LEU A 99 -12.63 8.10 -2.27
C LEU A 99 -11.44 8.11 -3.24
N GLU A 100 -10.35 8.78 -2.86
CA GLU A 100 -9.10 8.79 -3.63
C GLU A 100 -8.50 7.40 -3.77
N MET A 101 -8.45 6.62 -2.69
CA MET A 101 -7.95 5.25 -2.67
C MET A 101 -8.73 4.36 -3.65
N GLU A 102 -10.07 4.45 -3.67
CA GLU A 102 -10.88 3.65 -4.60
C GLU A 102 -10.69 4.10 -6.06
N ALA A 103 -10.53 5.41 -6.30
CA ALA A 103 -10.21 5.92 -7.63
C ALA A 103 -8.85 5.42 -8.14
N ARG A 104 -7.83 5.37 -7.28
CA ARG A 104 -6.51 4.81 -7.60
C ARG A 104 -6.56 3.31 -7.82
N ARG A 105 -7.29 2.58 -6.98
CA ARG A 105 -7.53 1.13 -7.15
C ARG A 105 -8.10 0.82 -8.53
N ALA A 106 -9.05 1.61 -9.03
CA ALA A 106 -9.62 1.43 -10.36
C ALA A 106 -8.59 1.61 -11.50
N ARG A 107 -7.49 2.34 -11.25
CA ARG A 107 -6.35 2.46 -12.20
C ARG A 107 -5.44 1.24 -12.16
N TYR A 108 -5.17 0.70 -10.98
CA TYR A 108 -4.24 -0.44 -10.82
C TYR A 108 -4.86 -1.78 -11.23
N ALA A 109 -6.15 -1.99 -10.94
CA ALA A 109 -6.82 -3.28 -11.14
C ALA A 109 -6.70 -3.86 -12.57
N PRO A 110 -6.89 -3.07 -13.65
CA PRO A 110 -6.78 -3.58 -15.02
C PRO A 110 -5.43 -4.20 -15.37
N VAL A 111 -4.34 -3.74 -14.75
CA VAL A 111 -2.98 -4.24 -15.03
C VAL A 111 -2.48 -5.22 -13.97
N GLY A 112 -2.98 -5.10 -12.73
CA GLY A 112 -2.52 -5.90 -11.61
C GLY A 112 -3.08 -7.33 -11.56
N ASP A 113 -4.17 -7.62 -12.27
CA ASP A 113 -4.86 -8.92 -12.23
C ASP A 113 -4.22 -10.03 -13.11
N TYR A 114 -3.10 -9.75 -13.78
CA TYR A 114 -2.41 -10.69 -14.67
C TYR A 114 -1.04 -11.15 -14.13
N GLU A 115 -0.45 -12.17 -14.74
CA GLU A 115 0.93 -12.59 -14.46
C GLU A 115 1.90 -11.43 -14.76
N GLY A 116 2.72 -11.05 -13.77
CA GLY A 116 3.54 -9.84 -13.83
C GLY A 116 2.83 -8.54 -13.40
N GLY A 117 1.58 -8.62 -12.93
CA GLY A 117 0.76 -7.46 -12.57
C GLY A 117 1.35 -6.54 -11.50
N ALA A 118 2.21 -7.06 -10.62
CA ALA A 118 2.95 -6.25 -9.65
C ALA A 118 3.87 -5.22 -10.33
N MET A 119 4.59 -5.64 -11.38
CA MET A 119 5.45 -4.75 -12.15
C MET A 119 4.61 -3.77 -12.97
N ALA A 120 3.59 -4.26 -13.67
CA ALA A 120 2.73 -3.39 -14.49
C ALA A 120 2.02 -2.32 -13.65
N ALA A 121 1.49 -2.67 -12.47
CA ALA A 121 0.91 -1.69 -11.57
C ALA A 121 1.96 -0.74 -10.97
N SER A 122 3.21 -1.18 -10.82
CA SER A 122 4.34 -0.31 -10.40
C SER A 122 4.72 0.70 -11.48
N GLU A 123 4.60 0.31 -12.75
CA GLU A 123 4.74 1.24 -13.88
C GLU A 123 3.61 2.28 -13.89
N GLU A 124 2.35 1.87 -13.70
CA GLU A 124 1.19 2.78 -13.65
C GLU A 124 1.30 3.83 -12.54
N ILE A 125 1.66 3.43 -11.30
CA ILE A 125 1.88 4.42 -10.23
C ILE A 125 3.05 5.35 -10.56
N SER A 126 4.10 4.85 -11.23
CA SER A 126 5.22 5.70 -11.64
C SER A 126 4.78 6.73 -12.69
N ASP A 127 3.94 6.35 -13.65
CA ASP A 127 3.34 7.28 -14.62
C ASP A 127 2.49 8.36 -13.92
N VAL A 128 1.71 7.99 -12.90
CA VAL A 128 0.92 8.94 -12.11
C VAL A 128 1.84 9.93 -11.40
N LEU A 129 2.82 9.43 -10.63
CA LEU A 129 3.76 10.27 -9.87
C LEU A 129 4.56 11.20 -10.79
N GLU A 130 4.95 10.74 -11.98
CA GLU A 130 5.62 11.56 -13.00
C GLU A 130 4.68 12.63 -13.57
N SER A 131 3.44 12.26 -13.92
CA SER A 131 2.46 13.20 -14.48
C SER A 131 2.01 14.29 -13.49
N GLU A 132 2.03 13.99 -12.19
CA GLU A 132 1.74 14.94 -11.11
C GLU A 132 2.97 15.78 -10.73
N GLY A 133 4.13 15.54 -11.35
CA GLY A 133 5.38 16.24 -11.07
C GLY A 133 5.99 15.89 -9.71
N LEU A 134 5.60 14.75 -9.13
CA LEU A 134 6.15 14.26 -7.87
C LEU A 134 7.51 13.59 -8.05
N ILE A 135 7.79 13.07 -9.25
CA ILE A 135 9.11 12.57 -9.64
C ILE A 135 9.53 13.11 -11.01
N GLN A 136 10.83 13.01 -11.31
CA GLN A 136 11.35 13.19 -12.66
C GLN A 136 11.42 11.84 -13.41
N THR A 137 11.51 11.88 -14.74
CA THR A 137 11.61 10.66 -15.57
C THR A 137 12.80 9.78 -15.17
N GLU A 138 13.92 10.36 -14.76
CA GLU A 138 15.12 9.65 -14.28
C GLU A 138 14.93 8.90 -12.95
N ASP A 139 13.89 9.22 -12.18
CA ASP A 139 13.59 8.57 -10.91
C ASP A 139 12.73 7.31 -11.10
N ARG A 140 12.11 7.14 -12.27
CA ARG A 140 11.24 6.02 -12.57
C ARG A 140 11.89 4.64 -12.32
N PRO A 141 13.15 4.37 -12.75
CA PRO A 141 13.80 3.09 -12.42
C PRO A 141 14.01 2.90 -10.91
N LYS A 142 14.18 3.98 -10.14
CA LYS A 142 14.37 3.93 -8.69
C LYS A 142 13.05 3.60 -7.99
N LEU A 143 11.94 4.16 -8.46
CA LEU A 143 10.59 3.79 -8.00
C LEU A 143 10.28 2.31 -8.23
N LEU A 144 10.67 1.76 -9.38
CA LEU A 144 10.47 0.33 -9.66
C LEU A 144 11.28 -0.60 -8.74
N VAL A 145 12.27 -0.08 -8.01
CA VAL A 145 12.97 -0.78 -6.92
C VAL A 145 12.29 -0.52 -5.57
N LEU A 146 11.90 0.72 -5.29
CA LEU A 146 11.22 1.11 -4.04
C LEU A 146 9.88 0.39 -3.87
N LEU A 147 9.04 0.34 -4.91
CA LEU A 147 7.67 -0.14 -4.82
C LEU A 147 7.59 -1.63 -4.39
N PRO A 148 8.39 -2.55 -4.96
CA PRO A 148 8.47 -3.92 -4.45
C PRO A 148 8.92 -4.04 -2.98
N ASP A 149 9.83 -3.17 -2.52
CA ASP A 149 10.29 -3.20 -1.11
C ASP A 149 9.19 -2.76 -0.15
N LEU A 150 8.37 -1.79 -0.56
CA LEU A 150 7.25 -1.27 0.23
C LEU A 150 6.00 -2.17 0.17
N VAL A 151 5.90 -3.04 -0.84
CA VAL A 151 4.78 -3.98 -1.01
C VAL A 151 5.29 -5.42 -1.06
N PRO A 152 5.63 -6.01 0.10
CA PRO A 152 6.19 -7.35 0.17
C PRO A 152 5.09 -8.43 0.00
N LEU A 153 4.69 -8.70 -1.24
CA LEU A 153 3.62 -9.65 -1.59
C LEU A 153 3.83 -11.04 -0.98
N ASP A 154 5.08 -11.53 -0.99
CA ASP A 154 5.42 -12.83 -0.39
C ASP A 154 5.12 -12.87 1.11
N LYS A 155 5.39 -11.76 1.83
CA LYS A 155 5.08 -11.65 3.26
C LYS A 155 3.59 -11.59 3.52
N TYR A 156 2.81 -10.93 2.64
CA TYR A 156 1.35 -10.93 2.73
C TYR A 156 0.79 -12.33 2.57
N GLN A 157 1.26 -13.06 1.56
CA GLN A 157 0.84 -14.44 1.32
C GLN A 157 1.20 -15.35 2.50
N GLU A 158 2.45 -15.30 2.98
CA GLU A 158 2.91 -16.12 4.10
C GLU A 158 2.06 -15.88 5.35
N LEU A 159 1.82 -14.61 5.69
CA LEU A 159 1.03 -14.19 6.84
C LEU A 159 -0.43 -14.65 6.71
N LEU A 160 -1.08 -14.38 5.58
CA LEU A 160 -2.50 -14.71 5.40
C LEU A 160 -2.74 -16.22 5.28
N SER A 161 -1.75 -17.00 4.87
CA SER A 161 -1.82 -18.48 4.87
C SER A 161 -1.91 -19.11 6.27
N GLN A 162 -1.64 -18.32 7.31
CA GLN A 162 -1.71 -18.72 8.72
C GLN A 162 -3.05 -18.34 9.37
N CYS A 163 -3.88 -17.54 8.69
CA CYS A 163 -5.21 -17.16 9.16
C CYS A 163 -6.19 -18.33 9.03
N VAL A 164 -6.91 -18.67 10.10
CA VAL A 164 -7.93 -19.75 10.13
C VAL A 164 -9.33 -19.26 10.50
#